data_AF-A0A420P162-F1
#
_entry.id   AF-A0A420P162-F1
#
_cell.length_a   1.000
_cell.length_b   1.000
_cell.length_c   1.000
_cell.angle_alpha   90.00
_cell.angle_beta   90.00
_cell.angle_gamma   90.00
#
_symmetry.space_group_name_H-M   'P 1'
#
loop_
_entity.id
_entity.type
_entity.pdbx_description
1 polymer ?
#
loop_
_entity_poly.entity_id
_entity_poly.type
_entity_poly.pdbx_seq_one_letter_code
_entity_poly.pdbx_strand_id
1 'polypeptide(L)'
;MQCLRYALALLAASGSVVARPSFVDFGSLSMNSIFGRDTVDSFNADDLTFIKKLAAVGDSYSAGIGAGDGLHGEGDENCRRYDHSYPYLINQDERLGDTANRKFQFKSCSGAVIKNVIEDQLPSIDSDQQIILLSAGGNDAELVNILNQCVYQWFALNGQHSTVGKVAAMKGEPWAKGWDWDAASRGCLGQLQYSKNIINTDEFSQRIDSMIEATKKKLSSDGMIYYTGYAKFWSTDYGSACDKVSWSTWIFKSYNIWQPAARLEELRRREMNRLVDLINDKIEAAVKRAGDKVTFVNYDEYVGHFKGRYCEDGVDESVVDSNTRPELMFYELDTFDPWGEAQYCVAQERQEHKIEETSKIQGLQAAAEEGATEDVPNLLPDG
;
A
#
# COMPACT_ATOMS: atom_id res chain seq x y z
N MET A 1 17.48 -5.94 23.26
CA MET A 1 17.98 -7.21 23.83
C MET A 1 17.48 -8.33 22.95
N GLN A 2 18.43 -9.08 22.38
CA GLN A 2 18.33 -10.39 21.73
C GLN A 2 16.94 -11.01 21.58
N CYS A 3 16.63 -11.34 20.31
CA CYS A 3 16.01 -12.60 19.92
C CYS A 3 16.35 -13.70 20.93
N LEU A 4 15.48 -13.94 21.90
CA LEU A 4 15.71 -15.01 22.86
C LEU A 4 15.28 -16.32 22.21
N ARG A 5 16.21 -16.87 21.42
CA ARG A 5 16.26 -18.31 21.18
C ARG A 5 16.49 -18.98 22.54
N TYR A 6 15.63 -19.90 22.95
CA TYR A 6 15.89 -21.34 22.84
C TYR A 6 14.74 -22.16 23.44
N ALA A 7 14.20 -23.02 22.58
CA ALA A 7 13.83 -24.42 22.80
C ALA A 7 12.99 -24.82 24.04
N LEU A 8 11.83 -25.41 23.74
CA LEU A 8 11.55 -26.77 24.18
C LEU A 8 10.73 -27.52 23.11
N ALA A 9 11.34 -28.57 22.57
CA ALA A 9 10.66 -29.61 21.83
C ALA A 9 9.84 -30.46 22.80
N LEU A 10 8.61 -30.85 22.40
CA LEU A 10 8.05 -32.21 22.58
C LEU A 10 6.64 -32.31 21.95
N LEU A 11 6.58 -33.14 20.91
CA LEU A 11 5.49 -34.02 20.42
C LEU A 11 4.04 -33.79 20.92
N ALA A 12 3.11 -33.64 19.97
CA ALA A 12 2.00 -34.59 19.81
C ALA A 12 1.34 -34.43 18.43
N ALA A 13 1.16 -35.57 17.75
CA ALA A 13 0.40 -35.68 16.52
C ALA A 13 -1.09 -35.43 16.77
N SER A 14 -1.70 -34.59 15.95
CA SER A 14 -3.12 -34.69 15.62
C SER A 14 -3.35 -34.02 14.27
N GLY A 15 -3.60 -34.83 13.26
CA GLY A 15 -4.10 -34.35 11.98
C GLY A 15 -5.41 -33.59 12.20
N SER A 16 -5.56 -32.46 11.53
CA SER A 16 -6.84 -31.79 11.40
C SER A 16 -7.01 -31.37 9.95
N VAL A 17 -7.85 -32.18 9.31
CA VAL A 17 -8.54 -32.04 8.03
C VAL A 17 -8.65 -30.58 7.57
N VAL A 18 -8.06 -30.30 6.40
CA VAL A 18 -8.36 -29.11 5.60
C VAL A 18 -9.82 -29.22 5.15
N ALA A 19 -10.71 -28.47 5.79
CA ALA A 19 -12.06 -28.30 5.30
C ALA A 19 -12.01 -27.31 4.11
N ARG A 20 -11.96 -27.86 2.90
CA ARG A 20 -12.23 -27.11 1.67
C ARG A 20 -13.71 -26.72 1.67
N PRO A 21 -14.08 -25.43 1.58
CA PRO A 21 -15.44 -25.08 1.20
C PRO A 21 -15.68 -25.57 -0.23
N SER A 22 -16.78 -26.28 -0.41
CA SER A 22 -17.24 -26.81 -1.69
C SER A 22 -17.60 -25.68 -2.65
N PHE A 23 -16.92 -25.63 -3.79
CA PHE A 23 -17.28 -24.84 -4.96
C PHE A 23 -18.63 -25.29 -5.52
N VAL A 24 -19.67 -24.49 -5.31
CA VAL A 24 -20.96 -24.44 -6.02
C VAL A 24 -21.56 -23.11 -5.56
N ASP A 25 -21.59 -22.05 -6.35
CA ASP A 25 -22.50 -21.88 -7.48
C ASP A 25 -22.06 -20.66 -8.33
N PHE A 26 -21.31 -20.87 -9.42
CA PHE A 26 -21.12 -19.86 -10.47
C PHE A 26 -22.04 -20.20 -11.65
N GLY A 27 -23.33 -20.06 -11.42
CA GLY A 27 -24.36 -20.16 -12.46
C GLY A 27 -24.44 -18.88 -13.29
N SER A 28 -23.78 -18.89 -14.46
CA SER A 28 -24.21 -18.19 -15.68
C SER A 28 -24.49 -16.68 -15.57
N LEU A 29 -23.43 -15.86 -15.57
CA LEU A 29 -23.51 -14.54 -16.20
C LEU A 29 -23.00 -14.67 -17.64
N SER A 30 -23.95 -14.64 -18.58
CA SER A 30 -23.68 -14.70 -20.02
C SER A 30 -22.89 -13.46 -20.46
N MET A 31 -21.60 -13.64 -20.78
CA MET A 31 -20.71 -12.62 -21.34
C MET A 31 -21.01 -12.24 -22.81
N ASN A 32 -22.19 -12.58 -23.33
CA ASN A 32 -22.47 -12.52 -24.76
C ASN A 32 -22.91 -11.15 -25.30
N SER A 33 -22.90 -10.07 -24.51
CA SER A 33 -23.42 -8.77 -25.00
C SER A 33 -22.38 -7.67 -25.26
N ILE A 34 -21.07 -7.95 -25.25
CA ILE A 34 -20.05 -6.87 -25.36
C ILE A 34 -19.18 -6.92 -26.63
N PHE A 35 -19.18 -8.00 -27.42
CA PHE A 35 -18.31 -8.08 -28.60
C PHE A 35 -19.05 -8.53 -29.87
N GLY A 36 -19.77 -7.59 -30.48
CA GLY A 36 -20.18 -7.71 -31.88
C GLY A 36 -19.06 -7.20 -32.80
N ARG A 37 -18.11 -8.07 -33.17
CA ARG A 37 -17.22 -7.83 -34.32
C ARG A 37 -17.23 -9.07 -35.21
N ASP A 38 -17.81 -8.90 -36.40
CA ASP A 38 -18.00 -9.97 -37.38
C ASP A 38 -16.69 -10.41 -38.04
N THR A 39 -16.51 -11.73 -38.05
CA THR A 39 -15.81 -12.60 -39.01
C THR A 39 -14.27 -12.68 -39.03
N VAL A 40 -13.78 -13.73 -38.37
CA VAL A 40 -12.92 -14.86 -38.81
C VAL A 40 -11.91 -15.14 -37.70
N ASP A 41 -11.93 -16.35 -37.14
CA ASP A 41 -11.38 -16.79 -35.85
C ASP A 41 -12.20 -16.32 -34.65
N SER A 42 -13.06 -17.20 -34.14
CA SER A 42 -13.74 -16.99 -32.86
C SER A 42 -12.66 -16.88 -31.79
N PHE A 43 -12.40 -15.67 -31.30
CA PHE A 43 -11.55 -15.46 -30.13
C PHE A 43 -11.99 -16.41 -29.02
N ASN A 44 -11.12 -17.36 -28.67
CA ASN A 44 -11.36 -18.27 -27.57
C ASN A 44 -10.77 -17.64 -26.30
N ALA A 45 -11.64 -17.12 -25.43
CA ALA A 45 -11.20 -16.52 -24.16
C ALA A 45 -10.52 -17.53 -23.22
N ASP A 46 -10.68 -18.83 -23.48
CA ASP A 46 -10.08 -19.91 -22.70
C ASP A 46 -8.71 -20.34 -23.25
N ASP A 47 -8.30 -19.86 -24.43
CA ASP A 47 -6.98 -20.11 -25.02
C ASP A 47 -6.23 -18.79 -25.26
N LEU A 48 -5.39 -18.46 -24.29
CA LEU A 48 -4.51 -17.30 -24.28
C LEU A 48 -3.04 -17.71 -24.49
N THR A 49 -2.79 -18.92 -25.02
CA THR A 49 -1.44 -19.48 -25.17
C THR A 49 -0.55 -18.68 -26.13
N PHE A 50 -1.13 -17.82 -26.96
CA PHE A 50 -0.40 -16.90 -27.84
C PHE A 50 0.38 -15.81 -27.08
N ILE A 51 0.07 -15.59 -25.79
CA ILE A 51 0.80 -14.66 -24.93
C ILE A 51 2.09 -15.34 -24.45
N LYS A 52 3.22 -14.87 -24.96
CA LYS A 52 4.58 -15.37 -24.68
C LYS A 52 5.41 -14.38 -23.86
N LYS A 53 5.11 -13.09 -23.92
CA LYS A 53 5.81 -12.03 -23.16
C LYS A 53 4.86 -11.21 -22.30
N LEU A 54 5.06 -11.30 -20.99
CA LEU A 54 4.29 -10.60 -19.98
C LEU A 54 5.25 -9.90 -19.02
N ALA A 55 4.97 -8.65 -18.68
CA ALA A 55 5.68 -7.95 -17.62
C ALA A 55 4.70 -7.36 -16.61
N ALA A 56 5.17 -7.21 -15.37
CA ALA A 56 4.45 -6.51 -14.32
C ALA A 56 5.37 -5.46 -13.69
N VAL A 57 4.92 -4.21 -13.72
CA VAL A 57 5.60 -3.07 -13.13
C VAL A 57 4.60 -2.33 -12.26
N GLY A 58 5.08 -1.73 -11.18
CA GLY A 58 4.24 -0.95 -10.30
C GLY A 58 4.69 -0.90 -8.86
N ASP A 59 3.72 -0.58 -8.01
CA ASP A 59 3.87 -0.41 -6.57
C ASP A 59 3.48 -1.67 -5.78
N SER A 60 3.23 -1.50 -4.48
CA SER A 60 2.92 -2.57 -3.54
C SER A 60 1.65 -3.35 -3.87
N TYR A 61 0.66 -2.73 -4.54
CA TYR A 61 -0.57 -3.42 -4.93
C TYR A 61 -0.32 -4.44 -6.05
N SER A 62 0.67 -4.17 -6.90
CA SER A 62 1.13 -5.11 -7.92
C SER A 62 2.16 -6.10 -7.37
N ALA A 63 3.04 -5.67 -6.47
CA ALA A 63 3.97 -6.59 -5.80
C ALA A 63 3.23 -7.63 -4.93
N GLY A 64 2.02 -7.30 -4.45
CA GLY A 64 1.16 -8.16 -3.64
C GLY A 64 1.72 -8.40 -2.26
N ILE A 65 2.25 -7.35 -1.64
CA ILE A 65 2.86 -7.46 -0.33
C ILE A 65 1.88 -8.04 0.71
N GLY A 66 2.30 -9.09 1.41
CA GLY A 66 1.47 -9.81 2.38
C GLY A 66 0.52 -10.85 1.78
N ALA A 67 0.56 -11.10 0.46
CA ALA A 67 -0.26 -12.11 -0.19
C ALA A 67 0.53 -13.39 -0.45
N GLY A 68 0.40 -14.40 0.41
CA GLY A 68 1.09 -15.68 0.26
C GLY A 68 2.53 -15.65 0.74
N ASP A 69 3.43 -16.35 0.04
CA ASP A 69 4.85 -16.41 0.37
C ASP A 69 5.64 -15.37 -0.44
N GLY A 70 6.64 -14.76 0.22
CA GLY A 70 7.57 -13.84 -0.42
C GLY A 70 8.42 -14.57 -1.47
N LEU A 71 8.61 -13.95 -2.63
CA LEU A 71 9.56 -14.45 -3.63
C LEU A 71 10.98 -14.16 -3.12
N HIS A 72 11.77 -15.21 -2.95
CA HIS A 72 13.14 -15.10 -2.44
C HIS A 72 14.15 -15.09 -3.61
N GLY A 73 14.93 -14.00 -3.72
CA GLY A 73 15.93 -13.78 -4.76
C GLY A 73 16.67 -12.45 -4.57
N GLU A 74 17.86 -12.30 -5.17
CA GLU A 74 18.64 -11.05 -5.09
C GLU A 74 17.81 -9.86 -5.63
N GLY A 75 17.45 -8.93 -4.75
CA GLY A 75 16.62 -7.76 -5.08
C GLY A 75 15.11 -7.95 -4.92
N ASP A 76 14.63 -9.19 -4.74
CA ASP A 76 13.21 -9.47 -4.49
C ASP A 76 12.81 -9.17 -3.04
N GLU A 77 13.71 -9.38 -2.07
CA GLU A 77 13.48 -9.09 -0.65
C GLU A 77 13.17 -7.60 -0.37
N ASN A 78 13.76 -6.69 -1.14
CA ASN A 78 13.52 -5.25 -1.00
C ASN A 78 12.22 -4.83 -1.67
N CYS A 79 11.89 -5.42 -2.82
CA CYS A 79 10.68 -5.08 -3.56
C CYS A 79 9.43 -5.80 -3.04
N ARG A 80 9.62 -6.86 -2.23
CA ARG A 80 8.56 -7.57 -1.51
C ARG A 80 7.47 -8.04 -2.48
N ARG A 81 7.92 -8.79 -3.49
CA ARG A 81 7.03 -9.47 -4.46
C ARG A 81 6.59 -10.80 -3.86
N TYR A 82 5.32 -11.13 -3.99
CA TYR A 82 4.77 -12.37 -3.43
C TYR A 82 4.12 -13.26 -4.51
N ASP A 83 4.01 -14.55 -4.21
CA ASP A 83 3.46 -15.56 -5.11
C ASP A 83 1.92 -15.58 -5.21
N HIS A 84 1.19 -14.92 -4.31
CA HIS A 84 -0.27 -14.69 -4.47
C HIS A 84 -0.61 -13.25 -4.89
N SER A 85 0.39 -12.50 -5.36
CA SER A 85 0.15 -11.23 -6.03
C SER A 85 -0.63 -11.44 -7.34
N TYR A 86 -1.50 -10.50 -7.71
CA TYR A 86 -2.32 -10.65 -8.92
C TYR A 86 -1.47 -10.85 -10.21
N PRO A 87 -0.29 -10.23 -10.39
CA PRO A 87 0.53 -10.52 -11.56
C PRO A 87 1.09 -11.92 -11.57
N TYR A 88 1.47 -12.45 -10.40
CA TYR A 88 1.95 -13.83 -10.29
C TYR A 88 0.81 -14.80 -10.59
N LEU A 89 -0.38 -14.59 -10.03
CA LEU A 89 -1.57 -15.42 -10.29
C LEU A 89 -1.95 -15.41 -11.78
N ILE A 90 -1.94 -14.25 -12.44
CA ILE A 90 -2.16 -14.16 -13.90
C ILE A 90 -1.08 -14.95 -14.65
N ASN A 91 0.18 -14.87 -14.22
CA ASN A 91 1.23 -15.67 -14.85
C ASN A 91 1.03 -17.18 -14.64
N GLN A 92 0.37 -17.64 -13.58
CA GLN A 92 0.07 -19.05 -13.35
C GLN A 92 -1.25 -19.52 -13.99
N ASP A 93 -2.04 -18.61 -14.59
CA ASP A 93 -3.34 -18.95 -15.14
C ASP A 93 -3.21 -19.94 -16.32
N GLU A 94 -3.95 -21.05 -16.23
CA GLU A 94 -3.89 -22.17 -17.17
C GLU A 94 -4.25 -21.77 -18.60
N ARG A 95 -5.08 -20.73 -18.78
CA ARG A 95 -5.46 -20.23 -20.11
C ARG A 95 -4.25 -19.70 -20.88
N LEU A 96 -3.20 -19.24 -20.20
CA LEU A 96 -1.95 -18.82 -20.85
C LEU A 96 -1.05 -20.01 -21.26
N GLY A 97 -1.41 -21.24 -20.88
CA GLY A 97 -0.66 -22.47 -21.15
C GLY A 97 0.48 -22.74 -20.17
N ASP A 98 1.49 -23.50 -20.62
CA ASP A 98 2.68 -23.81 -19.83
C ASP A 98 3.58 -22.57 -19.60
N THR A 99 3.89 -22.30 -18.34
CA THR A 99 4.78 -21.20 -17.90
C THR A 99 6.17 -21.30 -18.52
N ALA A 100 6.67 -22.51 -18.82
CA ALA A 100 7.97 -22.73 -19.47
C ALA A 100 8.04 -22.12 -20.88
N ASN A 101 6.88 -21.91 -21.52
CA ASN A 101 6.77 -21.29 -22.84
C ASN A 101 6.53 -19.78 -22.77
N ARG A 102 6.60 -19.16 -21.59
CA ARG A 102 6.41 -17.73 -21.39
C ARG A 102 7.63 -17.09 -20.72
N LYS A 103 7.88 -15.84 -21.08
CA LYS A 103 8.80 -14.97 -20.37
C LYS A 103 8.01 -13.97 -19.55
N PHE A 104 7.94 -14.22 -18.25
CA PHE A 104 7.35 -13.30 -17.28
C PHE A 104 8.44 -12.47 -16.60
N GLN A 105 8.33 -11.13 -16.65
CA GLN A 105 9.22 -10.21 -15.98
C GLN A 105 8.48 -9.45 -14.88
N PHE A 106 8.62 -9.94 -13.64
CA PHE A 106 7.99 -9.32 -12.48
C PHE A 106 8.93 -8.28 -11.83
N LYS A 107 8.62 -7.00 -12.02
CA LYS A 107 9.45 -5.86 -11.59
C LYS A 107 8.73 -4.85 -10.69
N SER A 108 7.47 -5.10 -10.33
CA SER A 108 6.75 -4.31 -9.33
C SER A 108 7.48 -4.29 -7.99
N CYS A 109 7.42 -3.16 -7.29
CA CYS A 109 8.24 -2.92 -6.11
C CYS A 109 7.46 -2.10 -5.08
N SER A 110 7.39 -2.60 -3.85
CA SER A 110 6.73 -1.88 -2.75
C SER A 110 7.35 -0.50 -2.53
N GLY A 111 6.49 0.51 -2.34
CA GLY A 111 6.91 1.91 -2.17
C GLY A 111 7.29 2.66 -3.46
N ALA A 112 7.23 2.02 -4.63
CA ALA A 112 7.53 2.69 -5.89
C ALA A 112 6.56 3.85 -6.17
N VAL A 113 7.12 5.02 -6.49
CA VAL A 113 6.38 6.13 -7.10
C VAL A 113 6.45 6.03 -8.64
N ILE A 114 5.66 6.82 -9.36
CA ILE A 114 5.65 6.87 -10.83
C ILE A 114 7.07 7.03 -11.40
N LYS A 115 7.90 7.87 -10.75
CA LYS A 115 9.30 8.07 -11.14
C LYS A 115 10.10 6.75 -11.14
N ASN A 116 9.94 5.92 -10.10
CA ASN A 116 10.64 4.63 -10.02
C ASN A 116 10.18 3.67 -11.12
N VAL A 117 8.90 3.68 -11.46
CA VAL A 117 8.40 2.86 -12.57
C VAL A 117 9.10 3.25 -13.88
N ILE A 118 9.21 4.55 -14.16
CA ILE A 118 9.83 5.07 -15.39
C ILE A 118 11.35 4.84 -15.42
N GLU A 119 12.05 5.16 -14.33
CA GLU A 119 13.51 5.24 -14.31
C GLU A 119 14.18 3.92 -13.91
N ASP A 120 13.50 3.07 -13.13
CA ASP A 120 14.09 1.84 -12.58
C ASP A 120 13.44 0.58 -13.17
N GLN A 121 12.11 0.51 -13.17
CA GLN A 121 11.40 -0.72 -13.52
C GLN A 121 11.31 -0.94 -15.04
N LEU A 122 10.84 0.05 -15.81
CA LEU A 122 10.70 -0.07 -17.26
C LEU A 122 12.04 -0.35 -17.97
N PRO A 123 13.18 0.25 -17.61
CA PRO A 123 14.46 -0.11 -18.22
C PRO A 123 14.88 -1.56 -17.96
N SER A 124 14.40 -2.17 -16.86
CA SER A 124 14.73 -3.54 -16.46
C SER A 124 13.86 -4.63 -17.12
N ILE A 125 12.84 -4.27 -17.90
CA ILE A 125 12.03 -5.21 -18.70
C ILE A 125 12.43 -5.15 -20.18
N ASP A 126 12.28 -6.27 -20.86
CA ASP A 126 12.53 -6.37 -22.30
C ASP A 126 11.52 -5.53 -23.07
N SER A 127 11.87 -5.17 -24.31
CA SER A 127 10.91 -4.68 -25.29
C SER A 127 10.02 -5.81 -25.85
N ASP A 128 9.06 -5.44 -26.70
CA ASP A 128 8.11 -6.34 -27.37
C ASP A 128 7.21 -7.11 -26.40
N GLN A 129 6.81 -6.48 -25.29
CA GLN A 129 5.83 -7.06 -24.37
C GLN A 129 4.46 -7.16 -25.05
N GLN A 130 3.78 -8.30 -24.89
CA GLN A 130 2.39 -8.45 -25.34
C GLN A 130 1.42 -7.95 -24.27
N ILE A 131 1.79 -8.10 -23.00
CA ILE A 131 1.03 -7.56 -21.88
C ILE A 131 1.97 -6.88 -20.89
N ILE A 132 1.58 -5.71 -20.43
CA ILE A 132 2.17 -5.07 -19.25
C ILE A 132 1.07 -4.80 -18.23
N LEU A 133 1.21 -5.39 -17.04
CA LEU A 133 0.38 -5.11 -15.88
C LEU A 133 1.00 -3.94 -15.12
N LEU A 134 0.20 -2.89 -14.87
CA LEU A 134 0.67 -1.61 -14.33
C LEU A 134 -0.17 -1.18 -13.12
N SER A 135 0.50 -0.81 -12.02
CA SER A 135 -0.10 -0.17 -10.83
C SER A 135 0.82 0.90 -10.28
N ALA A 136 0.43 2.18 -10.27
CA ALA A 136 1.23 3.23 -9.63
C ALA A 136 0.38 4.47 -9.32
N GLY A 137 0.94 5.45 -8.61
CA GLY A 137 0.30 6.73 -8.29
C GLY A 137 -0.22 6.85 -6.86
N GLY A 138 -0.46 5.74 -6.14
CA GLY A 138 -0.89 5.78 -4.75
C GLY A 138 0.18 6.37 -3.82
N ASN A 139 1.45 6.02 -4.06
CA ASN A 139 2.59 6.59 -3.32
C ASN A 139 2.83 8.07 -3.69
N ASP A 140 2.64 8.45 -4.95
CA ASP A 140 2.71 9.84 -5.40
C ASP A 140 1.62 10.74 -4.76
N ALA A 141 0.51 10.14 -4.32
CA ALA A 141 -0.55 10.80 -3.56
C ALA A 141 -0.37 10.73 -2.03
N GLU A 142 0.78 10.25 -1.55
CA GLU A 142 1.13 10.08 -0.14
C GLU A 142 0.23 9.13 0.66
N LEU A 143 -0.20 8.02 0.07
CA LEU A 143 -1.07 7.04 0.75
C LEU A 143 -0.50 6.57 2.10
N VAL A 144 0.80 6.32 2.20
CA VAL A 144 1.46 5.90 3.46
C VAL A 144 1.32 6.97 4.54
N ASN A 145 1.43 8.26 4.19
CA ASN A 145 1.23 9.34 5.15
C ASN A 145 -0.23 9.42 5.60
N ILE A 146 -1.20 9.16 4.71
CA ILE A 146 -2.61 9.05 5.11
C ILE A 146 -2.78 7.93 6.12
N LEU A 147 -2.29 6.72 5.84
CA LEU A 147 -2.39 5.60 6.77
C LEU A 147 -1.74 5.91 8.12
N ASN A 148 -0.58 6.57 8.11
CA ASN A 148 0.07 7.04 9.33
C ASN A 148 -0.81 8.03 10.09
N GLN A 149 -1.27 9.10 9.45
CA GLN A 149 -1.95 10.19 10.15
C GLN A 149 -3.40 9.84 10.55
N CYS A 150 -4.06 8.95 9.81
CA CYS A 150 -5.50 8.72 9.90
C CYS A 150 -5.91 7.36 10.48
N VAL A 151 -5.03 6.35 10.42
CA VAL A 151 -5.41 4.95 10.73
C VAL A 151 -4.55 4.39 11.85
N TYR A 152 -3.24 4.27 11.63
CA TYR A 152 -2.37 3.48 12.49
C TYR A 152 -1.46 4.31 13.40
N GLN A 153 -1.23 5.57 13.06
CA GLN A 153 -0.47 6.52 13.87
C GLN A 153 0.93 6.04 14.28
N TRP A 154 1.62 5.28 13.43
CA TRP A 154 2.98 4.77 13.69
C TRP A 154 3.93 5.85 14.21
N PHE A 155 3.87 7.05 13.62
CA PHE A 155 4.69 8.21 13.93
C PHE A 155 3.91 9.52 13.71
N ALA A 156 2.63 9.56 14.12
CA ALA A 156 1.87 10.80 14.09
C ALA A 156 2.32 11.72 15.23
N LEU A 157 3.01 12.81 14.90
CA LEU A 157 3.58 13.75 15.85
C LEU A 157 2.66 14.95 16.07
N ASN A 158 2.79 15.60 17.22
CA ASN A 158 2.19 16.90 17.45
C ASN A 158 3.13 18.03 16.96
N GLY A 159 2.61 19.27 16.94
CA GLY A 159 3.38 20.42 16.48
C GLY A 159 4.67 20.67 17.28
N GLN A 160 4.66 20.43 18.60
CA GLN A 160 5.83 20.62 19.46
C GLN A 160 6.93 19.61 19.13
N HIS A 161 6.59 18.33 18.96
CA HIS A 161 7.55 17.29 18.55
C HIS A 161 8.16 17.60 17.19
N SER A 162 7.36 18.07 16.23
CA SER A 162 7.85 18.50 14.91
C SER A 162 8.81 19.69 15.02
N THR A 163 8.52 20.68 15.86
CA THR A 163 9.42 21.82 16.09
C THR A 163 10.77 21.36 16.63
N VAL A 164 10.80 20.46 17.61
CA VAL A 164 12.05 19.91 18.17
C VAL A 164 12.84 19.17 17.09
N GLY A 165 12.18 18.32 16.30
CA GLY A 165 12.82 17.60 15.19
C GLY A 165 13.40 18.53 14.13
N LYS A 166 12.68 19.59 13.75
CA LYS A 166 13.18 20.61 12.81
C LYS A 166 14.40 21.35 13.34
N VAL A 167 14.37 21.76 14.62
CA VAL A 167 15.52 22.45 15.25
C VAL A 167 16.73 21.51 15.31
N ALA A 168 16.52 20.23 15.64
CA ALA A 168 17.58 19.23 15.63
C ALA A 168 18.16 19.04 14.22
N ALA A 169 17.32 18.97 13.19
CA ALA A 169 17.75 18.87 11.80
C ALA A 169 18.58 20.10 11.37
N MET A 170 18.16 21.31 11.78
CA MET A 170 18.92 22.55 11.54
C MET A 170 20.27 22.56 12.25
N LYS A 171 20.36 21.95 13.44
CA LYS A 171 21.61 21.78 14.19
C LYS A 171 22.51 20.66 13.64
N GLY A 172 22.08 19.94 12.60
CA GLY A 172 22.85 18.88 11.97
C GLY A 172 22.81 17.55 12.75
N GLU A 173 21.82 17.36 13.61
CA GLU A 173 21.65 16.11 14.36
C GLU A 173 21.36 14.94 13.39
N PRO A 174 22.16 13.84 13.43
CA PRO A 174 22.01 12.73 12.50
C PRO A 174 20.62 12.08 12.51
N TRP A 175 20.02 11.94 13.69
CA TRP A 175 18.70 11.33 13.89
C TRP A 175 17.58 12.15 13.24
N ALA A 176 17.78 13.46 13.09
CA ALA A 176 16.75 14.36 12.59
C ALA A 176 16.82 14.61 11.07
N LYS A 177 17.86 14.10 10.43
CA LYS A 177 18.15 14.34 9.02
C LYS A 177 17.25 13.49 8.11
N GLY A 178 16.75 14.11 7.04
CA GLY A 178 15.97 13.42 5.99
C GLY A 178 14.53 13.09 6.40
N TRP A 179 14.06 13.59 7.54
CA TRP A 179 12.68 13.48 7.97
C TRP A 179 11.83 14.62 7.40
N ASP A 180 10.65 14.27 6.89
CA ASP A 180 9.60 15.25 6.64
C ASP A 180 8.81 15.48 7.92
N TRP A 181 9.35 16.38 8.75
CA TRP A 181 8.73 16.79 10.01
C TRP A 181 7.36 17.45 9.82
N ASP A 182 7.12 18.06 8.67
CA ASP A 182 5.84 18.69 8.34
C ASP A 182 4.77 17.64 8.05
N ALA A 183 5.09 16.62 7.24
CA ALA A 183 4.20 15.48 7.00
C ALA A 183 3.92 14.69 8.29
N ALA A 184 4.93 14.52 9.15
CA ALA A 184 4.80 13.79 10.41
C ALA A 184 3.84 14.45 11.41
N SER A 185 3.66 15.78 11.36
CA SER A 185 2.75 16.52 12.27
C SER A 185 1.53 17.13 11.60
N ARG A 186 1.25 16.77 10.34
CA ARG A 186 0.16 17.36 9.57
C ARG A 186 -1.23 17.04 10.13
N GLY A 187 -1.34 15.93 10.87
CA GLY A 187 -2.60 15.38 11.34
C GLY A 187 -3.47 14.82 10.20
N CYS A 188 -4.49 14.05 10.56
CA CYS A 188 -5.30 13.36 9.55
C CYS A 188 -5.99 14.30 8.56
N LEU A 189 -6.73 15.31 9.04
CA LEU A 189 -7.45 16.25 8.16
C LEU A 189 -6.50 17.02 7.24
N GLY A 190 -5.37 17.49 7.79
CA GLY A 190 -4.35 18.18 7.01
C GLY A 190 -3.74 17.27 5.94
N GLN A 191 -3.47 16.00 6.27
CA GLN A 191 -2.95 15.03 5.32
C GLN A 191 -3.94 14.70 4.21
N LEU A 192 -5.21 14.46 4.54
CA LEU A 192 -6.27 14.20 3.56
C LEU A 192 -6.39 15.37 2.57
N GLN A 193 -6.39 16.61 3.07
CA GLN A 193 -6.45 17.79 2.21
C GLN A 193 -5.18 17.97 1.36
N TYR A 194 -4.00 17.67 1.92
CA TYR A 194 -2.74 17.77 1.18
C TYR A 194 -2.68 16.76 0.03
N SER A 195 -3.00 15.49 0.30
CA SER A 195 -3.08 14.45 -0.73
C SER A 195 -4.12 14.81 -1.79
N LYS A 196 -5.30 15.30 -1.39
CA LYS A 196 -6.32 15.81 -2.32
C LYS A 196 -5.78 16.92 -3.23
N ASN A 197 -5.01 17.84 -2.68
CA ASN A 197 -4.42 18.94 -3.45
C ASN A 197 -3.40 18.41 -4.48
N ILE A 198 -2.55 17.45 -4.09
CA ILE A 198 -1.62 16.79 -5.02
C ILE A 198 -2.37 16.14 -6.18
N ILE A 199 -3.34 15.28 -5.89
CA ILE A 199 -4.08 14.51 -6.90
C ILE A 199 -4.77 15.46 -7.90
N ASN A 200 -5.28 16.60 -7.43
CA ASN A 200 -5.98 17.56 -8.27
C ASN A 200 -5.07 18.39 -9.20
N THR A 201 -3.75 18.35 -9.02
CA THR A 201 -2.83 19.08 -9.91
C THR A 201 -2.78 18.49 -11.31
N ASP A 202 -2.53 19.37 -12.30
CA ASP A 202 -2.21 18.94 -13.66
C ASP A 202 -0.90 18.16 -13.71
N GLU A 203 0.06 18.50 -12.86
CA GLU A 203 1.36 17.84 -12.78
C GLU A 203 1.22 16.36 -12.40
N PHE A 204 0.34 16.03 -11.44
CA PHE A 204 0.03 14.64 -11.09
C PHE A 204 -0.52 13.87 -12.30
N SER A 205 -1.46 14.49 -13.04
CA SER A 205 -2.05 13.90 -14.25
C SER A 205 -0.99 13.70 -15.35
N GLN A 206 -0.10 14.67 -15.53
CA GLN A 206 1.00 14.61 -16.51
C GLN A 206 2.05 13.54 -16.17
N ARG A 207 2.30 13.29 -14.87
CA ARG A 207 3.17 12.18 -14.45
C ARG A 207 2.58 10.84 -14.85
N ILE A 208 1.27 10.64 -14.65
CA ILE A 208 0.57 9.42 -15.08
C ILE A 208 0.66 9.27 -16.61
N ASP A 209 0.39 10.34 -17.36
CA ASP A 209 0.49 10.33 -18.83
C ASP A 209 1.92 9.95 -19.28
N SER A 210 2.94 10.55 -18.65
CA SER A 210 4.35 10.26 -18.95
C SER A 210 4.73 8.81 -18.69
N MET A 211 4.20 8.23 -17.61
CA MET A 211 4.41 6.82 -17.28
C MET A 211 3.77 5.89 -18.30
N ILE A 212 2.53 6.19 -18.72
CA ILE A 212 1.83 5.40 -19.75
C ILE A 212 2.61 5.46 -21.06
N GLU A 213 3.04 6.64 -21.49
CA GLU A 213 3.83 6.80 -22.71
C GLU A 213 5.20 6.12 -22.64
N ALA A 214 5.86 6.14 -21.47
CA ALA A 214 7.09 5.37 -21.25
C ALA A 214 6.83 3.86 -21.34
N THR A 215 5.71 3.40 -20.78
CA THR A 215 5.31 1.98 -20.76
C THR A 215 4.98 1.49 -22.18
N LYS A 216 4.29 2.29 -22.99
CA LYS A 216 3.96 1.97 -24.39
C LYS A 216 5.19 1.66 -25.24
N LYS A 217 6.33 2.32 -24.97
CA LYS A 217 7.60 2.06 -25.68
C LYS A 217 8.14 0.64 -25.49
N LYS A 218 7.62 -0.10 -24.51
CA LYS A 218 7.97 -1.50 -24.25
C LYS A 218 7.01 -2.51 -24.89
N LEU A 219 5.89 -2.04 -25.46
CA LEU A 219 4.91 -2.91 -26.10
C LEU A 219 5.37 -3.38 -27.48
N SER A 220 4.93 -4.58 -27.84
CA SER A 220 4.86 -5.05 -29.22
C SER A 220 3.75 -4.33 -30.01
N SER A 221 3.67 -4.54 -31.33
CA SER A 221 2.65 -3.94 -32.20
C SER A 221 1.22 -4.18 -31.72
N ASP A 222 0.95 -5.37 -31.19
CA ASP A 222 -0.36 -5.82 -30.70
C ASP A 222 -0.44 -5.88 -29.17
N GLY A 223 0.59 -5.36 -28.49
CA GLY A 223 0.67 -5.38 -27.04
C GLY A 223 -0.37 -4.46 -26.37
N MET A 224 -0.68 -4.77 -25.11
CA MET A 224 -1.66 -4.06 -24.30
C MET A 224 -1.11 -3.74 -22.91
N ILE A 225 -1.50 -2.60 -22.34
CA ILE A 225 -1.26 -2.25 -20.94
C ILE A 225 -2.58 -2.39 -20.18
N TYR A 226 -2.55 -3.10 -19.06
CA TYR A 226 -3.66 -3.15 -18.11
C TYR A 226 -3.26 -2.37 -16.86
N TYR A 227 -3.81 -1.16 -16.74
CA TYR A 227 -3.54 -0.28 -15.62
C TYR A 227 -4.63 -0.48 -14.56
N THR A 228 -4.28 -1.12 -13.45
CA THR A 228 -5.16 -1.31 -12.30
C THR A 228 -5.33 -0.01 -11.52
N GLY A 229 -6.57 0.31 -11.16
CA GLY A 229 -6.86 1.33 -10.15
C GLY A 229 -6.56 0.84 -8.73
N TYR A 230 -7.19 1.46 -7.74
CA TYR A 230 -7.16 1.04 -6.33
C TYR A 230 -8.57 0.74 -5.82
N ALA A 231 -8.69 -0.19 -4.87
CA ALA A 231 -9.93 -0.43 -4.16
C ALA A 231 -10.08 0.45 -2.92
N LYS A 232 -11.33 0.74 -2.57
CA LYS A 232 -11.70 1.43 -1.34
C LYS A 232 -11.43 0.50 -0.16
N PHE A 233 -10.64 0.97 0.79
CA PHE A 233 -10.34 0.25 2.03
C PHE A 233 -11.56 0.05 2.93
N TRP A 234 -12.50 1.00 2.90
CA TRP A 234 -13.59 1.06 3.88
C TRP A 234 -14.92 0.76 3.21
N SER A 235 -15.79 0.03 3.92
CA SER A 235 -17.18 -0.18 3.51
C SER A 235 -17.88 1.13 3.17
N THR A 236 -18.76 1.06 2.17
CA THR A 236 -19.55 2.18 1.66
C THR A 236 -20.87 2.38 2.38
N ASP A 237 -21.22 1.47 3.30
CA ASP A 237 -22.45 1.54 4.09
C ASP A 237 -22.27 2.39 5.36
N TYR A 238 -21.02 2.64 5.74
CA TYR A 238 -20.62 3.57 6.82
C TYR A 238 -21.34 3.36 8.15
N GLY A 239 -21.62 2.10 8.52
CA GLY A 239 -22.18 1.76 9.83
C GLY A 239 -21.34 2.29 10.99
N SER A 240 -21.98 2.62 12.10
CA SER A 240 -21.34 3.24 13.27
C SER A 240 -20.50 2.27 14.12
N ALA A 241 -20.51 0.98 13.79
CA ALA A 241 -19.74 -0.05 14.51
C ALA A 241 -18.25 0.31 14.58
N CYS A 242 -17.70 0.86 13.50
CA CYS A 242 -16.30 1.24 13.41
C CYS A 242 -15.93 2.58 14.06
N ASP A 243 -16.90 3.44 14.38
CA ASP A 243 -16.58 4.79 14.86
C ASP A 243 -15.88 4.77 16.24
N LYS A 244 -16.02 3.66 16.96
CA LYS A 244 -15.35 3.43 18.24
C LYS A 244 -14.07 2.62 18.09
N VAL A 245 -13.68 2.18 16.89
CA VAL A 245 -12.48 1.37 16.68
C VAL A 245 -11.27 2.29 16.49
N SER A 246 -10.12 1.86 17.01
CA SER A 246 -8.83 2.54 16.80
C SER A 246 -7.75 1.50 16.62
N TRP A 247 -7.01 1.62 15.52
CA TRP A 247 -5.83 0.80 15.24
C TRP A 247 -4.53 1.56 15.52
N SER A 248 -4.59 2.62 16.33
CA SER A 248 -3.41 3.35 16.76
C SER A 248 -2.48 2.43 17.53
N THR A 249 -1.24 2.33 17.05
CA THR A 249 -0.24 1.43 17.62
C THR A 249 0.06 1.74 19.10
N TRP A 250 0.56 0.73 19.82
CA TRP A 250 1.03 0.90 21.20
C TRP A 250 2.16 1.95 21.30
N ILE A 251 2.98 2.07 20.24
CA ILE A 251 4.05 3.07 20.13
C ILE A 251 3.45 4.48 20.17
N PHE A 252 2.42 4.77 19.37
CA PHE A 252 1.69 6.04 19.45
C PHE A 252 1.25 6.41 20.87
N LYS A 253 0.67 5.43 21.58
CA LYS A 253 0.15 5.62 22.93
C LYS A 253 1.26 5.88 23.97
N SER A 254 2.50 5.45 23.71
CA SER A 254 3.62 5.61 24.65
C SER A 254 4.27 7.00 24.59
N TYR A 255 4.32 7.65 23.42
CA TYR A 255 4.91 9.00 23.27
C TYR A 255 3.88 10.13 23.14
N ASN A 256 2.61 9.84 22.86
CA ASN A 256 1.51 10.82 22.84
C ASN A 256 0.46 10.50 23.93
N ILE A 257 0.91 10.31 25.17
CA ILE A 257 0.08 9.91 26.33
C ILE A 257 -1.15 10.82 26.53
N TRP A 258 -1.03 12.08 26.15
CA TRP A 258 -2.07 13.10 26.31
C TRP A 258 -2.93 13.33 25.05
N GLN A 259 -2.66 12.63 23.94
CA GLN A 259 -3.46 12.77 22.73
C GLN A 259 -4.40 11.58 22.52
N PRO A 260 -5.68 11.83 22.19
CA PRO A 260 -6.60 10.74 21.89
C PRO A 260 -6.14 10.01 20.63
N ALA A 261 -6.14 8.68 20.71
CA ALA A 261 -5.92 7.81 19.57
C ALA A 261 -6.97 8.08 18.47
N ALA A 262 -6.54 8.06 17.23
CA ALA A 262 -7.38 8.30 16.08
C ALA A 262 -8.39 7.15 15.93
N ARG A 263 -9.68 7.49 15.88
CA ARG A 263 -10.80 6.55 15.71
C ARG A 263 -11.23 6.43 14.25
N LEU A 264 -11.74 5.28 13.82
CA LEU A 264 -12.17 5.03 12.43
C LEU A 264 -13.57 5.60 12.14
N GLU A 265 -13.75 6.88 12.47
CA GLU A 265 -15.00 7.62 12.29
C GLU A 265 -15.46 7.62 10.83
N GLU A 266 -16.77 7.53 10.63
CA GLU A 266 -17.44 7.62 9.33
C GLU A 266 -16.87 8.71 8.42
N LEU A 267 -16.75 9.96 8.90
CA LEU A 267 -16.28 11.08 8.09
C LEU A 267 -14.87 10.82 7.52
N ARG A 268 -14.00 10.19 8.32
CA ARG A 268 -12.64 9.87 7.92
C ARG A 268 -12.61 8.76 6.88
N ARG A 269 -13.39 7.68 7.09
CA ARG A 269 -13.56 6.58 6.13
C ARG A 269 -14.10 7.08 4.80
N ARG A 270 -15.09 7.98 4.83
CA ARG A 270 -15.64 8.65 3.65
C ARG A 270 -14.59 9.43 2.88
N GLU A 271 -13.82 10.28 3.56
CA GLU A 271 -12.82 11.11 2.86
C GLU A 271 -11.67 10.26 2.29
N MET A 272 -11.24 9.20 2.99
CA MET A 272 -10.27 8.25 2.44
C MET A 272 -10.80 7.53 1.19
N ASN A 273 -12.05 7.07 1.18
CA ASN A 273 -12.66 6.49 -0.02
C ASN A 273 -12.76 7.50 -1.17
N ARG A 274 -13.07 8.78 -0.88
CA ARG A 274 -13.09 9.83 -1.91
C ARG A 274 -11.72 10.07 -2.53
N LEU A 275 -10.63 9.92 -1.78
CA LEU A 275 -9.28 10.01 -2.35
C LEU A 275 -9.00 8.86 -3.31
N VAL A 276 -9.48 7.65 -3.00
CA VAL A 276 -9.41 6.49 -3.92
C VAL A 276 -10.18 6.79 -5.20
N ASP A 277 -11.40 7.33 -5.09
CA ASP A 277 -12.20 7.73 -6.26
C ASP A 277 -11.45 8.76 -7.11
N LEU A 278 -10.89 9.82 -6.49
CA LEU A 278 -10.14 10.85 -7.20
C LEU A 278 -8.93 10.29 -7.95
N ILE A 279 -8.15 9.38 -7.34
CA ILE A 279 -6.99 8.78 -8.00
C ILE A 279 -7.47 7.90 -9.18
N ASN A 280 -8.49 7.08 -8.97
CA ASN A 280 -9.04 6.23 -10.03
C ASN A 280 -9.58 7.06 -11.20
N ASP A 281 -10.27 8.17 -10.93
CA ASP A 281 -10.74 9.10 -11.96
C ASP A 281 -9.57 9.68 -12.78
N LYS A 282 -8.45 10.03 -12.12
CA LYS A 282 -7.25 10.52 -12.80
C LYS A 282 -6.59 9.45 -13.67
N ILE A 283 -6.49 8.22 -13.16
CA ILE A 283 -5.96 7.07 -13.91
C ILE A 283 -6.84 6.77 -15.10
N GLU A 284 -8.15 6.64 -14.92
CA GLU A 284 -9.09 6.35 -15.99
C GLU A 284 -9.08 7.45 -17.07
N ALA A 285 -9.02 8.72 -16.66
CA ALA A 285 -8.89 9.83 -17.60
C ALA A 285 -7.57 9.78 -18.40
N ALA A 286 -6.46 9.40 -17.76
CA ALA A 286 -5.17 9.22 -18.43
C ALA A 286 -5.19 8.05 -19.42
N VAL A 287 -5.79 6.93 -19.03
CA VAL A 287 -6.01 5.76 -19.90
C VAL A 287 -6.85 6.14 -21.12
N LYS A 288 -7.95 6.88 -20.93
CA LYS A 288 -8.78 7.40 -22.04
C LYS A 288 -7.99 8.28 -23.00
N ARG A 289 -7.12 9.15 -22.49
CA ARG A 289 -6.21 9.98 -23.33
C ARG A 289 -5.17 9.14 -24.07
N ALA A 290 -4.69 8.07 -23.45
CA ALA A 290 -3.67 7.20 -24.01
C ALA A 290 -4.18 6.33 -25.18
N GLY A 291 -5.49 6.10 -25.27
CA GLY A 291 -6.10 5.37 -26.39
C GLY A 291 -6.21 3.87 -26.18
N ASP A 292 -6.38 3.13 -27.27
CA ASP A 292 -6.81 1.74 -27.33
C ASP A 292 -5.80 0.72 -26.82
N LYS A 293 -4.52 1.08 -26.70
CA LYS A 293 -3.45 0.22 -26.18
C LYS A 293 -3.42 0.09 -24.65
N VAL A 294 -4.29 0.81 -23.95
CA VAL A 294 -4.31 0.85 -22.48
C VAL A 294 -5.74 0.62 -22.00
N THR A 295 -5.90 -0.28 -21.04
CA THR A 295 -7.19 -0.59 -20.41
C THR A 295 -7.11 -0.29 -18.93
N PHE A 296 -8.11 0.43 -18.41
CA PHE A 296 -8.26 0.65 -16.99
C PHE A 296 -8.96 -0.57 -16.37
N VAL A 297 -8.40 -1.09 -15.29
CA VAL A 297 -8.96 -2.23 -14.56
C VAL A 297 -9.47 -1.73 -13.21
N ASN A 298 -10.79 -1.58 -13.11
CA ASN A 298 -11.46 -1.23 -11.86
C ASN A 298 -11.83 -2.51 -11.09
N TYR A 299 -10.99 -2.91 -10.13
CA TYR A 299 -11.29 -4.07 -9.30
C TYR A 299 -12.04 -3.73 -7.99
N ASP A 300 -12.25 -2.45 -7.68
CA ASP A 300 -12.98 -2.00 -6.47
C ASP A 300 -14.41 -2.54 -6.40
N GLU A 301 -15.05 -2.70 -7.57
CA GLU A 301 -16.40 -3.29 -7.68
C GLU A 301 -16.43 -4.71 -7.10
N TYR A 302 -15.42 -5.53 -7.40
CA TYR A 302 -15.33 -6.90 -6.88
C TYR A 302 -15.03 -6.90 -5.39
N VAL A 303 -14.16 -6.00 -4.91
CA VAL A 303 -13.88 -5.89 -3.46
C VAL A 303 -15.15 -5.57 -2.68
N GLY A 304 -16.00 -4.67 -3.20
CA GLY A 304 -17.31 -4.40 -2.60
C GLY A 304 -18.27 -5.59 -2.71
N HIS A 305 -18.32 -6.26 -3.87
CA HIS A 305 -19.18 -7.42 -4.08
C HIS A 305 -18.90 -8.57 -3.09
N PHE A 306 -17.63 -8.85 -2.84
CA PHE A 306 -17.21 -9.90 -1.92
C PHE A 306 -17.21 -9.45 -0.45
N LYS A 307 -17.58 -8.20 -0.15
CA LYS A 307 -17.44 -7.60 1.19
C LYS A 307 -16.01 -7.70 1.72
N GLY A 308 -15.03 -7.46 0.85
CA GLY A 308 -13.62 -7.57 1.16
C GLY A 308 -12.98 -6.32 1.75
N ARG A 309 -13.77 -5.34 2.19
CA ARG A 309 -13.30 -4.09 2.79
C ARG A 309 -13.28 -4.19 4.31
N TYR A 310 -12.60 -3.25 4.95
CA TYR A 310 -12.74 -3.03 6.38
C TYR A 310 -14.09 -2.38 6.71
N CYS A 311 -14.56 -2.60 7.94
CA CYS A 311 -15.79 -2.03 8.47
C CYS A 311 -17.05 -2.43 7.70
N GLU A 312 -17.05 -3.63 7.09
CA GLU A 312 -18.24 -4.19 6.46
C GLU A 312 -19.30 -4.57 7.50
N ASP A 313 -20.57 -4.55 7.08
CA ASP A 313 -21.67 -4.85 7.99
C ASP A 313 -21.55 -6.28 8.57
N GLY A 314 -21.72 -6.40 9.89
CA GLY A 314 -21.55 -7.65 10.62
C GLY A 314 -20.11 -8.00 11.02
N VAL A 315 -19.12 -7.18 10.66
CA VAL A 315 -17.71 -7.37 11.08
C VAL A 315 -17.39 -6.56 12.33
N ASP A 316 -16.82 -7.22 13.35
CA ASP A 316 -16.27 -6.54 14.53
C ASP A 316 -14.79 -6.22 14.33
N GLU A 317 -14.48 -4.96 14.06
CA GLU A 317 -13.12 -4.47 13.85
C GLU A 317 -12.38 -4.15 15.17
N SER A 318 -13.02 -4.39 16.33
CA SER A 318 -12.42 -4.18 17.66
C SER A 318 -11.64 -5.39 18.19
N VAL A 319 -11.89 -6.58 17.63
CA VAL A 319 -11.19 -7.81 18.00
C VAL A 319 -9.95 -8.02 17.13
N VAL A 320 -8.88 -8.55 17.73
CA VAL A 320 -7.57 -8.77 17.09
C VAL A 320 -7.52 -10.12 16.34
N ASP A 321 -8.55 -10.96 16.52
CA ASP A 321 -8.60 -12.27 15.88
C ASP A 321 -9.03 -12.14 14.41
N SER A 322 -8.06 -12.38 13.52
CA SER A 322 -8.20 -12.37 12.05
C SER A 322 -9.23 -13.39 11.52
N ASN A 323 -9.63 -14.36 12.35
CA ASN A 323 -10.60 -15.42 11.98
C ASN A 323 -12.05 -14.94 11.79
N THR A 324 -12.32 -13.66 12.03
CA THR A 324 -13.66 -13.05 11.86
C THR A 324 -13.88 -12.46 10.48
N ARG A 325 -12.87 -12.44 9.59
CA ARG A 325 -12.91 -11.70 8.31
C ARG A 325 -12.43 -12.53 7.11
N PRO A 326 -13.03 -13.70 6.82
CA PRO A 326 -12.55 -14.59 5.76
C PRO A 326 -12.62 -13.99 4.35
N GLU A 327 -13.47 -12.99 4.13
CA GLU A 327 -13.61 -12.31 2.85
C GLU A 327 -12.69 -11.09 2.68
N LEU A 328 -11.94 -10.68 3.72
CA LEU A 328 -11.09 -9.49 3.69
C LEU A 328 -10.03 -9.58 2.58
N MET A 329 -10.00 -8.56 1.72
CA MET A 329 -9.10 -8.48 0.56
C MET A 329 -7.95 -7.48 0.76
N PHE A 330 -7.79 -6.97 1.97
CA PHE A 330 -6.69 -6.10 2.35
C PHE A 330 -5.84 -6.76 3.43
N TYR A 331 -4.55 -6.47 3.40
CA TYR A 331 -3.62 -6.93 4.41
C TYR A 331 -3.91 -6.25 5.76
N GLU A 332 -4.24 -7.06 6.78
CA GLU A 332 -4.44 -6.65 8.16
C GLU A 332 -3.11 -6.53 8.90
N LEU A 333 -2.95 -5.49 9.72
CA LEU A 333 -1.77 -5.40 10.58
C LEU A 333 -1.77 -6.54 11.60
N ASP A 334 -0.58 -7.08 11.89
CA ASP A 334 -0.37 -8.21 12.80
C ASP A 334 -0.84 -9.59 12.30
N THR A 335 -1.15 -9.74 11.00
CA THR A 335 -1.27 -11.09 10.40
C THR A 335 0.11 -11.78 10.35
N PHE A 336 0.17 -12.97 10.96
CA PHE A 336 1.38 -13.80 11.05
C PHE A 336 1.80 -14.28 9.66
N ASP A 337 2.94 -13.76 9.18
CA ASP A 337 3.66 -14.26 8.00
C ASP A 337 4.67 -15.31 8.49
N PRO A 338 4.44 -16.62 8.27
CA PRO A 338 5.29 -17.68 8.82
C PRO A 338 6.70 -17.72 8.21
N TRP A 339 6.93 -17.02 7.09
CA TRP A 339 8.18 -17.10 6.30
C TRP A 339 8.72 -15.75 5.82
N GLY A 340 7.96 -14.68 5.93
CA GLY A 340 8.44 -13.32 5.83
C GLY A 340 8.57 -12.70 7.22
N GLU A 341 9.74 -12.17 7.53
CA GLU A 341 9.83 -11.09 8.50
C GLU A 341 8.82 -10.02 8.08
N ALA A 342 7.71 -9.97 8.82
CA ALA A 342 6.54 -9.17 8.52
C ALA A 342 6.98 -7.74 8.18
N GLN A 343 6.29 -7.11 7.25
CA GLN A 343 6.60 -5.77 6.77
C GLN A 343 6.67 -4.71 7.90
N TYR A 344 6.06 -5.00 9.05
CA TYR A 344 6.31 -4.28 10.29
C TYR A 344 7.72 -4.48 10.77
N CYS A 345 8.22 -5.68 11.02
CA CYS A 345 9.58 -5.87 11.50
C CYS A 345 10.66 -5.09 10.73
N VAL A 346 10.62 -4.86 9.40
CA VAL A 346 11.66 -4.03 8.74
C VAL A 346 11.36 -2.53 8.70
N ALA A 347 10.10 -2.10 8.58
CA ALA A 347 9.74 -0.68 8.78
C ALA A 347 9.97 -0.29 10.25
N GLN A 348 9.44 -1.10 11.17
CA GLN A 348 9.60 -1.12 12.60
C GLN A 348 11.05 -1.39 13.04
N GLU A 349 11.92 -2.16 12.39
CA GLU A 349 13.35 -2.29 12.78
C GLU A 349 14.14 -1.08 12.29
N ARG A 350 13.89 -0.62 11.06
CA ARG A 350 14.42 0.66 10.56
C ARG A 350 13.84 1.84 11.34
N GLN A 351 12.79 1.64 12.14
CA GLN A 351 12.17 2.64 13.03
C GLN A 351 12.42 2.38 14.53
N GLU A 352 12.75 1.17 14.99
CA GLU A 352 13.08 0.80 16.37
C GLU A 352 14.50 1.25 16.69
N HIS A 353 15.40 1.15 15.70
CA HIS A 353 16.67 1.87 15.69
C HIS A 353 16.49 3.40 15.77
N LYS A 354 15.29 3.94 15.44
CA LYS A 354 14.92 5.37 15.54
C LYS A 354 14.06 5.68 16.79
N ILE A 355 13.46 4.68 17.45
CA ILE A 355 12.70 4.82 18.70
C ILE A 355 13.64 5.03 19.88
N GLU A 356 14.83 4.41 19.85
CA GLU A 356 15.91 4.73 20.80
C GLU A 356 16.27 6.24 20.77
N GLU A 357 16.08 6.90 19.62
CA GLU A 357 16.29 8.34 19.41
C GLU A 357 15.06 9.20 19.79
N THR A 358 13.85 8.65 19.75
CA THR A 358 12.63 9.35 20.23
C THR A 358 12.60 9.48 21.75
N SER A 359 13.20 8.53 22.48
CA SER A 359 13.49 8.69 23.91
C SER A 359 14.40 9.91 24.20
N LYS A 360 15.31 10.25 23.27
CA LYS A 360 16.14 11.46 23.35
C LYS A 360 15.31 12.72 23.12
N ILE A 361 14.26 12.69 22.30
CA ILE A 361 13.32 13.81 22.12
C ILE A 361 12.59 14.12 23.42
N GLN A 362 12.08 13.08 24.11
CA GLN A 362 11.47 13.23 25.43
C GLN A 362 12.47 13.74 26.48
N GLY A 363 13.72 13.25 26.46
CA GLY A 363 14.79 13.74 27.32
C GLY A 363 15.18 15.20 27.04
N LEU A 364 15.19 15.63 25.78
CA LEU A 364 15.43 17.02 25.36
C LEU A 364 14.27 17.95 25.74
N GLN A 365 13.03 17.46 25.72
CA GLN A 365 11.86 18.20 26.20
C GLN A 365 11.88 18.34 27.73
N ALA A 366 12.15 17.26 28.47
CA ALA A 366 12.32 17.31 29.92
C ALA A 366 13.44 18.29 30.32
N ALA A 367 14.58 18.28 29.62
CA ALA A 367 15.67 19.22 29.86
C ALA A 367 15.32 20.68 29.47
N ALA A 368 14.47 20.90 28.47
CA ALA A 368 14.01 22.24 28.08
C ALA A 368 12.93 22.80 29.04
N GLU A 369 12.10 21.92 29.61
CA GLU A 369 11.11 22.28 30.63
C GLU A 369 11.76 22.48 32.01
N GLU A 370 12.76 21.68 32.37
CA GLU A 370 13.58 21.88 33.58
C GLU A 370 14.46 23.14 33.47
N GLY A 371 15.07 23.39 32.30
CA GLY A 371 15.88 24.57 32.02
C GLY A 371 15.10 25.89 31.90
N ALA A 372 13.76 25.84 31.91
CA ALA A 372 12.90 27.02 32.01
C ALA A 372 12.59 27.42 33.47
N THR A 373 13.09 26.66 34.46
CA THR A 373 12.83 26.91 35.89
C THR A 373 14.03 27.37 36.71
N GLU A 374 15.21 27.55 36.11
CA GLU A 374 16.37 28.15 36.81
C GLU A 374 16.77 29.51 36.21
N ASP A 375 16.68 30.52 37.09
CA ASP A 375 17.10 31.93 37.03
C ASP A 375 17.86 32.42 35.78
N VAL A 376 17.26 33.42 35.12
CA VAL A 376 17.91 34.29 34.13
C VAL A 376 18.88 35.25 34.85
N PRO A 377 20.20 35.19 34.61
CA PRO A 377 21.09 36.29 34.98
C PRO A 377 20.95 37.39 33.91
N ASN A 378 20.60 38.58 34.39
CA ASN A 378 20.58 39.83 33.64
C ASN A 378 21.84 40.00 32.76
N LEU A 379 21.64 40.10 31.44
CA LEU A 379 22.63 40.62 30.50
C LEU A 379 21.95 41.59 29.53
N LEU A 380 21.55 42.74 30.07
CA LEU A 380 21.51 43.99 29.31
C LEU A 380 22.86 44.68 29.52
N PRO A 381 23.55 45.13 28.45
CA PRO A 381 24.70 46.01 28.62
C PRO A 381 24.24 47.46 28.80
N ASP A 382 24.52 48.04 29.96
CA ASP A 382 24.64 49.49 30.12
C ASP A 382 26.06 49.90 29.66
N GLY A 383 26.16 50.79 28.67
CA GLY A 383 27.41 51.44 28.24
C GLY A 383 27.60 51.52 26.75
#